data_AF-A0A3N5PXA7-F1
#
_entry.id   AF-A0A3N5PXA7-F1
#
_cell.length_a   1.000
_cell.length_b   1.000
_cell.length_c   1.000
_cell.angle_alpha   90.00
_cell.angle_beta   90.00
_cell.angle_gamma   90.00
#
_symmetry.space_group_name_H-M   'P 1'
#
loop_
_entity.id
_entity.type
_entity.pdbx_description
1 polymer ?
#
loop_
_entity_poly.entity_id
_entity_poly.type
_entity_poly.pdbx_seq_one_letter_code
_entity_poly.pdbx_strand_id
1 'polypeptide(L)' 'MDREQFINTMSGARLYDLTQDCSIFTPPWPGEKSLEVHFFKRVTGAYGGGQGANGQILNWSNT' A
#
# COMPACT_ATOMS: atom_id res chain seq x y z
N MET A 1 13.43 -27.45 15.34
CA MET A 1 12.02 -27.77 15.03
C MET A 1 12.03 -28.66 13.81
N ASP A 2 11.22 -29.71 13.80
CA ASP A 2 11.12 -30.59 12.63
C ASP A 2 10.49 -29.83 11.44
N ARG A 3 10.86 -30.20 10.20
CA ARG A 3 10.41 -29.50 8.98
C ARG A 3 8.90 -29.57 8.81
N GLU A 4 8.31 -30.74 9.04
CA GLU A 4 6.87 -30.94 8.89
C GLU A 4 6.11 -30.16 9.96
N GLN A 5 6.64 -30.15 11.19
CA GLN A 5 6.09 -29.35 12.27
C GLN A 5 6.09 -27.85 11.90
N PHE A 6 7.17 -27.33 11.31
CA PHE A 6 7.24 -25.93 10.83
C PHE A 6 6.20 -25.62 9.76
N ILE A 7 6.11 -26.45 8.73
CA ILE A 7 5.16 -26.23 7.63
C ILE A 7 3.71 -26.27 8.13
N ASN A 8 3.38 -27.24 8.99
CA ASN A 8 2.04 -27.37 9.56
C ASN A 8 1.67 -26.17 10.46
N THR A 9 2.61 -25.68 11.27
CA THR A 9 2.39 -24.47 12.07
C THR A 9 2.16 -23.24 11.20
N MET A 10 2.99 -23.01 10.18
CA MET A 10 2.83 -21.86 9.28
C MET A 10 1.55 -21.94 8.46
N SER A 11 1.16 -23.14 8.00
CA SER A 11 -0.08 -23.35 7.25
C SER A 11 -1.35 -23.17 8.10
N GLY A 12 -1.28 -23.43 9.41
CA GLY A 12 -2.41 -23.27 10.33
C GLY A 12 -2.49 -21.88 10.97
N ALA A 13 -1.41 -21.10 10.91
CA ALA A 13 -1.36 -19.76 11.47
C ALA A 13 -2.23 -18.79 10.64
N ARG A 14 -2.93 -17.89 11.34
CA ARG A 14 -3.64 -16.78 10.72
C ARG A 14 -2.79 -15.52 10.83
N LEU A 15 -2.62 -14.83 9.71
CA LEU A 15 -2.04 -13.49 9.67
C LEU A 15 -3.19 -12.48 9.68
N TYR A 16 -3.14 -11.56 10.63
CA TYR A 16 -4.07 -10.42 10.69
C TYR A 16 -3.29 -9.16 10.35
N ASP A 17 -3.80 -8.38 9.42
CA ASP A 17 -3.30 -7.04 9.14
C ASP A 17 -3.83 -6.08 10.21
N LEU A 18 -2.91 -5.42 10.92
CA LEU A 18 -3.22 -4.44 11.97
C LEU A 18 -2.98 -3.00 11.49
N THR A 19 -2.74 -2.80 10.19
CA THR A 19 -2.59 -1.48 9.59
C THR A 19 -3.95 -0.83 9.34
N GLN A 20 -3.95 0.51 9.29
CA GLN A 20 -5.12 1.29 8.91
C GLN A 20 -5.05 1.63 7.41
N ASP A 21 -6.19 1.61 6.73
CA ASP A 21 -6.32 2.13 5.37
C ASP A 21 -5.83 3.59 5.31
N CYS A 22 -4.85 3.83 4.44
CA CYS A 22 -4.23 5.14 4.26
C CYS A 22 -4.81 5.84 3.03
N SER A 23 -5.37 7.03 3.24
CA SER A 23 -5.95 7.85 2.18
C SER A 23 -5.78 9.34 2.50
N ILE A 24 -6.16 10.20 1.55
CA ILE A 24 -6.21 11.66 1.78
C ILE A 24 -7.23 12.06 2.86
N PHE A 25 -8.11 11.14 3.27
CA PHE A 25 -9.07 11.33 4.36
C PHE A 25 -8.57 10.80 5.70
N THR A 26 -7.43 10.11 5.72
CA THR A 26 -6.81 9.68 6.98
C THR A 26 -6.35 10.93 7.73
N PRO A 27 -6.88 11.20 8.94
CA PRO A 27 -6.52 12.40 9.67
C PRO A 27 -5.04 12.36 10.05
N PRO A 28 -4.26 13.40 9.72
CA PRO A 28 -2.89 13.49 10.21
C PRO A 28 -2.88 13.79 11.71
N TRP A 29 -1.73 13.64 12.35
CA TRP A 29 -1.53 14.18 13.68
C TRP A 29 -1.79 15.70 13.68
N PRO A 30 -2.42 16.27 14.73
CA PRO A 30 -2.68 17.70 14.78
C PRO A 30 -1.41 18.53 14.58
N GLY A 31 -1.41 19.39 13.57
CA GLY A 31 -0.27 20.23 13.20
C GLY A 31 0.68 19.64 12.15
N GLU A 32 0.47 18.39 11.73
CA GLU A 32 1.29 17.73 10.71
C GLU A 32 0.71 17.84 9.29
N LYS A 33 1.57 17.55 8.30
CA LYS A 33 1.17 17.53 6.90
C LYS A 33 0.31 16.29 6.60
N SER A 34 -0.91 16.53 6.12
CA SER A 34 -1.82 15.48 5.63
C SER A 34 -1.25 14.74 4.42
N LEU A 35 -1.74 13.51 4.17
CA LEU A 35 -1.39 12.78 2.97
C LEU A 35 -1.78 13.57 1.70
N GLU A 36 -0.79 13.82 0.86
CA GLU A 36 -0.94 14.45 -0.45
C GLU A 36 -0.55 13.44 -1.53
N VAL A 37 -1.43 13.30 -2.53
CA VAL A 37 -1.22 12.39 -3.67
C VAL A 37 -1.19 13.18 -4.96
N HIS A 38 -0.05 13.17 -5.65
CA HIS A 38 0.12 13.80 -6.95
C HIS A 38 0.30 12.75 -8.04
N PHE A 39 -0.64 12.67 -8.98
CA PHE A 39 -0.56 11.75 -10.12
C PHE A 39 0.18 12.41 -11.29
N PHE A 40 1.38 11.92 -11.62
CA PHE A 40 2.17 12.45 -12.74
C PHE A 40 2.06 11.60 -14.02
N LYS A 41 1.54 10.37 -13.91
CA LYS A 41 1.28 9.50 -15.06
C LYS A 41 -0.03 8.73 -14.85
N ARG A 42 -0.92 8.80 -15.83
CA ARG A 42 -2.16 8.02 -15.86
C ARG A 42 -2.12 7.07 -17.05
N VAL A 43 -2.42 5.79 -16.80
CA VAL A 43 -2.67 4.82 -17.86
C VAL A 43 -4.01 5.17 -18.48
N THR A 44 -4.00 5.81 -19.64
CA THR A 44 -5.16 5.81 -20.53
C THR A 44 -5.24 4.42 -21.16
N GLY A 45 -6.42 3.81 -21.12
CA GLY A 45 -6.64 2.40 -21.46
C GLY A 45 -5.93 2.00 -22.77
N ALA A 46 -5.15 0.92 -22.69
CA ALA A 46 -4.45 0.37 -23.82
C ALA A 46 -5.44 -0.19 -24.87
N TYR A 47 -5.87 0.66 -25.80
CA TYR A 47 -6.26 0.21 -27.14
C TYR A 47 -5.03 0.37 -28.04
N GLY A 48 -4.12 -0.62 -27.97
CA GLY A 48 -2.91 -0.70 -28.82
C GLY A 48 -1.62 -0.07 -28.27
N GLY A 49 -1.60 0.46 -27.04
CA GLY A 49 -0.48 1.26 -26.49
C GLY A 49 0.53 0.56 -25.57
N GLY A 50 0.49 -0.77 -25.43
CA GLY A 50 1.38 -1.53 -24.55
C GLY A 50 1.02 -1.46 -23.05
N GLN A 51 1.86 -2.07 -22.19
CA GLN A 51 1.64 -2.09 -20.75
C GLN A 51 1.98 -0.73 -20.12
N GLY A 52 0.97 0.13 -19.99
CA GLY A 52 1.10 1.39 -19.24
C GLY A 52 1.11 1.13 -17.72
N ALA A 53 1.86 1.96 -16.98
CA ALA A 53 1.82 2.00 -15.52
C ALA A 53 1.34 3.37 -15.03
N ASN A 54 0.60 3.40 -13.91
CA ASN A 54 0.22 4.63 -13.23
C ASN A 54 1.39 5.11 -12.37
N GLY A 55 1.67 6.40 -12.42
CA GLY A 55 2.71 7.05 -11.63
C GLY A 55 2.11 8.06 -10.67
N GLN A 56 2.48 7.95 -9.40
CA GLN A 56 2.08 8.88 -8.35
C GLN A 56 3.25 9.20 -7.42
N ILE A 57 3.28 10.42 -6.90
CA ILE A 57 4.15 10.86 -5.82
C ILE A 57 3.26 11.03 -4.60
N LEU A 58 3.74 10.50 -3.47
CA LEU A 58 3.08 10.61 -2.19
C LEU A 58 3.94 11.50 -1.28
N ASN A 59 3.33 12.52 -0.68
CA ASN A 59 3.99 13.39 0.28
C ASN A 59 3.14 13.42 1.56
N TRP A 60 3.73 13.11 2.70
CA TRP A 60 3.07 13.18 4.01
C TRP A 60 4.12 13.42 5.11
N SER A 61 3.68 13.75 6.33
CA SER A 61 4.59 13.97 7.47
C SER A 61 5.18 12.66 7.99
N ASN A 62 6.51 12.61 8.17
CA ASN A 62 7.20 11.44 8.75
C ASN A 62 7.85 11.79 10.09
N THR A 63 7.27 12.73 10.82
CA THR A 63 7.71 13.15 12.15
C THR A 63 7.23 12.20 13.24
#